data_AF-A0A3B9N6W6-F1
#
_entry.id   AF-A0A3B9N6W6-F1
#
_cell.length_a   1.000
_cell.length_b   1.000
_cell.length_c   1.000
_cell.angle_alpha   90.00
_cell.angle_beta   90.00
_cell.angle_gamma   90.00
#
_symmetry.space_group_name_H-M   'P 1'
#
loop_
_entity.id
_entity.type
_entity.pdbx_description
1 polymer ?
#
loop_
_entity_poly.entity_id
_entity_poly.type
_entity_poly.pdbx_seq_one_letter_code
_entity_poly.pdbx_strand_id
1 'polypeptide(L)'
;IHSRTDFDLSQHQKFSGKKLQYFDHESGESYVPFVVETSIGLDRTFLTILSACLKEEEVRKDEGESDTRVVLQIPPALAPIKLAVLPLIKKDGLPEKAREIIDELKFDFTCQYDEKDSIGRRYRRQDAIGTPYCVTIDHQTLEDNTVTIRDRDSMEQERVQIKELFEMLDEKVSMKKLLKKIF
;
A
#
# COMPACT_ATOMS: atom_id res chain seq x y z
N ILE A 1 6.81 14.31 -20.78
CA ILE A 1 5.64 14.44 -21.67
C ILE A 1 6.17 15.03 -22.96
N HIS A 2 5.91 14.38 -24.09
CA HIS A 2 6.43 14.79 -25.40
C HIS A 2 5.28 14.97 -26.38
N SER A 3 5.31 16.06 -27.15
CA SER A 3 4.52 16.15 -28.38
C SER A 3 5.41 15.65 -29.52
N ARG A 4 5.01 14.54 -30.13
CA ARG A 4 5.73 13.93 -31.26
C ARG A 4 5.10 14.29 -32.61
N THR A 5 4.14 15.22 -32.58
CA THR A 5 3.28 15.60 -33.71
C THR A 5 2.77 14.36 -34.43
N ASP A 6 2.69 14.36 -35.76
CA ASP A 6 2.25 13.24 -36.58
C ASP A 6 3.37 12.26 -36.95
N PHE A 7 4.62 12.47 -36.51
CA PHE A 7 5.79 11.75 -37.04
C PHE A 7 5.63 10.23 -36.98
N ASP A 8 5.24 9.69 -35.82
CA ASP A 8 5.15 8.24 -35.62
C ASP A 8 4.12 7.57 -36.54
N LEU A 9 2.92 8.15 -36.61
CA LEU A 9 1.83 7.61 -37.42
C LEU A 9 2.10 7.81 -38.92
N SER A 10 2.69 8.94 -39.32
CA SER A 10 3.09 9.22 -40.69
C SER A 10 4.15 8.23 -41.20
N GLN A 11 5.14 7.87 -40.37
CA GLN A 11 6.11 6.81 -40.72
C GLN A 11 5.45 5.44 -40.81
N HIS A 12 4.61 5.05 -39.84
CA HIS A 12 3.91 3.76 -39.87
C HIS A 12 2.99 3.62 -41.10
N GLN A 13 2.26 4.67 -41.47
CA GLN A 13 1.44 4.69 -42.68
C GLN A 13 2.29 4.44 -43.93
N LYS A 14 3.43 5.15 -44.06
CA LYS A 14 4.34 5.03 -45.22
C LYS A 14 4.87 3.61 -45.41
N PHE A 15 5.34 2.97 -44.34
CA PHE A 15 6.00 1.65 -44.44
C PHE A 15 5.04 0.47 -44.35
N SER A 16 3.87 0.63 -43.73
CA SER A 16 2.85 -0.43 -43.68
C SER A 16 1.90 -0.42 -44.87
N GLY A 17 1.80 0.69 -45.61
CA GLY A 17 0.82 0.89 -46.69
C GLY A 17 -0.64 1.03 -46.22
N LYS A 18 -0.90 0.99 -44.91
CA LYS A 18 -2.23 1.18 -44.32
C LYS A 18 -2.46 2.65 -44.00
N LYS A 19 -3.65 3.17 -44.33
CA LYS A 19 -4.04 4.54 -43.96
C LYS A 19 -4.27 4.65 -42.45
N LEU A 20 -3.58 5.57 -41.79
CA LEU A 20 -3.70 5.91 -40.36
C LEU A 20 -4.16 7.37 -40.22
N GLN A 21 -5.23 7.71 -40.93
CA GLN A 21 -5.83 9.05 -40.95
C GLN A 21 -7.17 9.04 -40.22
N TYR A 22 -7.45 10.11 -39.50
CA TYR A 22 -8.77 10.42 -38.95
C TYR A 22 -9.46 11.41 -39.89
N PHE A 23 -10.74 11.19 -40.17
CA PHE A 23 -11.58 12.16 -40.89
C PHE A 23 -12.37 12.95 -39.87
N ASP A 24 -12.16 14.26 -39.86
CA ASP A 24 -12.89 15.16 -38.99
C ASP A 24 -14.11 15.73 -39.72
N HIS A 25 -15.29 15.44 -39.18
CA HIS A 25 -16.56 15.86 -39.75
C HIS A 25 -16.83 17.36 -39.64
N GLU A 26 -16.18 18.07 -38.70
CA GLU A 26 -16.37 19.51 -38.54
C GLU A 26 -15.56 20.30 -39.56
N SER A 27 -14.30 19.91 -39.77
CA SER A 27 -13.42 20.54 -40.77
C SER A 27 -13.58 19.98 -42.18
N GLY A 28 -14.11 18.76 -42.32
CA GLY A 28 -14.24 18.06 -43.61
C GLY A 28 -12.91 17.54 -44.16
N GLU A 29 -11.86 17.47 -43.34
CA GLU A 29 -10.51 17.10 -43.74
C GLU A 29 -10.06 15.77 -43.11
N SER A 30 -9.20 15.04 -43.82
CA SER A 30 -8.46 13.89 -43.27
C SER A 30 -7.06 14.31 -42.86
N TYR A 31 -6.66 14.00 -41.63
CA TYR A 31 -5.31 14.26 -41.14
C TYR A 31 -4.74 13.06 -40.38
N VAL A 32 -3.42 13.04 -40.23
CA VAL A 32 -2.73 12.08 -39.37
C VAL A 32 -2.71 12.67 -37.95
N PRO A 33 -3.32 12.01 -36.95
CA PRO A 33 -3.41 12.56 -35.60
C PRO A 33 -2.04 12.81 -34.97
N PHE A 34 -1.98 13.80 -34.08
CA PHE A 34 -0.78 14.05 -33.29
C PHE A 34 -0.66 13.05 -32.14
N VAL A 35 0.57 12.60 -31.90
CA VAL A 35 0.94 11.74 -30.80
C VAL A 35 1.44 12.61 -29.65
N VAL A 36 0.69 12.62 -28.55
CA VAL A 36 1.15 13.14 -27.26
C VAL A 36 1.54 11.94 -26.41
N GLU A 37 2.84 11.80 -26.15
CA GLU A 37 3.41 10.68 -25.42
C GLU A 37 3.68 11.06 -23.97
N THR A 38 3.12 10.25 -23.06
CA THR A 38 3.41 10.28 -21.63
C THR A 38 4.18 9.02 -21.24
N SER A 39 5.51 9.07 -21.37
CA SER A 39 6.39 7.98 -20.94
C SER A 39 6.88 8.19 -19.50
N ILE A 40 6.85 7.13 -18.70
CA ILE A 40 7.37 7.09 -17.33
C ILE A 40 8.15 5.79 -17.11
N GLY A 41 9.31 5.88 -16.46
CA GLY A 41 10.12 4.72 -16.13
C GLY A 41 9.65 4.08 -14.82
N LEU A 42 8.98 2.93 -14.90
CA LEU A 42 8.43 2.23 -13.74
C LEU A 42 9.47 1.96 -12.65
N ASP A 43 10.63 1.42 -13.03
CA ASP A 43 11.71 1.08 -12.09
C ASP A 43 12.24 2.32 -11.36
N ARG A 44 12.38 3.43 -12.08
CA ARG A 44 12.85 4.70 -11.51
C ARG A 44 11.80 5.25 -10.55
N THR A 45 10.53 5.24 -10.93
CA THR A 45 9.45 5.69 -10.05
C THR A 45 9.37 4.85 -8.78
N PHE A 46 9.47 3.52 -8.91
CA PHE A 46 9.50 2.61 -7.77
C PHE A 46 10.69 2.90 -6.85
N LEU A 47 11.90 3.02 -7.41
CA LEU A 47 13.10 3.35 -6.64
C LEU A 47 12.99 4.72 -5.95
N THR A 48 12.50 5.74 -6.64
CA THR A 48 12.29 7.08 -6.07
C THR A 48 11.35 7.03 -4.87
N ILE A 49 10.23 6.29 -4.97
CA ILE A 49 9.29 6.13 -3.85
C ILE A 49 9.98 5.44 -2.67
N LEU A 50 10.66 4.31 -2.90
CA LEU A 50 11.35 3.60 -1.82
C LEU A 50 12.43 4.45 -1.15
N SER A 51 13.27 5.13 -1.94
CA SER A 51 14.34 6.00 -1.41
C SER A 51 13.80 7.20 -0.64
N ALA A 52 12.64 7.76 -1.04
CA ALA A 52 12.03 8.87 -0.31
C ALA A 52 11.33 8.44 0.99
N CYS A 53 10.87 7.18 1.05
CA CYS A 53 10.08 6.66 2.17
C CYS A 53 10.89 5.89 3.20
N LEU A 54 12.06 5.33 2.86
CA LEU A 54 12.90 4.61 3.80
C LEU A 54 13.60 5.57 4.76
N LYS A 55 13.35 5.42 6.06
CA LYS A 55 13.87 6.28 7.12
C LYS A 55 14.48 5.47 8.26
N GLU A 56 15.47 6.08 8.91
CA GLU A 56 15.94 5.67 10.23
C GLU A 56 15.50 6.73 11.24
N GLU A 57 14.77 6.30 12.28
CA GLU A 57 14.22 7.19 13.30
C GLU A 57 14.72 6.78 14.69
N GLU A 58 15.08 7.78 15.49
CA GLU A 58 15.33 7.58 16.92
C GLU A 58 13.99 7.52 17.67
N VAL A 59 13.79 6.42 18.40
CA VAL A 59 12.63 6.18 19.26
C VAL A 59 13.09 6.27 20.70
N ARG A 60 12.50 7.20 21.46
CA ARG A 60 12.74 7.29 22.91
C ARG A 60 11.95 6.20 23.62
N LYS A 61 12.63 5.43 24.47
CA LYS A 61 11.97 4.55 25.44
C LYS A 61 11.63 5.33 26.71
N ASP A 62 10.69 4.81 27.49
CA ASP A 62 10.21 5.41 28.75
C ASP A 62 11.32 5.60 29.80
N GLU A 63 12.45 4.89 29.67
CA GLU A 63 13.61 4.97 30.58
C GLU A 63 14.72 5.93 30.12
N GLY A 64 14.49 6.71 29.05
CA GLY A 64 15.46 7.69 28.53
C GLY A 64 16.54 7.09 27.62
N GLU A 65 16.52 5.77 27.38
CA GLU A 65 17.32 5.14 26.33
C GLU A 65 16.76 5.48 24.94
N SER A 66 17.65 5.89 24.03
CA SER A 66 17.33 6.00 22.60
C SER A 66 17.51 4.64 21.93
N ASP A 67 16.50 4.21 21.20
CA ASP A 67 16.53 3.07 20.29
C ASP A 67 16.43 3.59 18.86
N THR A 68 16.91 2.84 17.88
CA THR A 68 16.75 3.21 16.46
C THR A 68 15.82 2.23 15.76
N ARG A 69 15.01 2.75 14.84
CA ARG A 69 14.15 1.94 13.98
C ARG A 69 14.35 2.28 12.53
N VAL A 70 14.33 1.25 11.69
CA VAL A 70 14.17 1.40 10.24
C VAL A 70 12.68 1.32 9.95
N VAL A 71 12.14 2.32 9.25
CA VAL A 71 10.75 2.34 8.82
C VAL A 71 10.68 2.69 7.33
N LEU A 72 9.94 1.90 6.57
CA LEU A 72 9.56 2.25 5.21
C LEU A 72 8.23 2.98 5.25
N GLN A 73 8.28 4.31 5.33
CA GLN A 73 7.10 5.19 5.43
C GLN A 73 6.39 5.36 4.08
N ILE A 74 6.13 4.26 3.39
CA ILE A 74 5.42 4.25 2.11
C ILE A 74 3.95 4.62 2.32
N PRO A 75 3.30 5.40 1.43
CA PRO A 75 1.89 5.70 1.56
C PRO A 75 1.05 4.42 1.73
N PRO A 76 0.09 4.36 2.67
CA PRO A 76 -0.65 3.12 2.95
C PRO A 76 -1.32 2.49 1.73
N ALA A 77 -1.81 3.32 0.79
CA ALA A 77 -2.39 2.88 -0.47
C ALA A 77 -1.39 2.14 -1.38
N LEU A 78 -0.09 2.45 -1.28
CA LEU A 78 0.98 1.83 -2.07
C LEU A 78 1.70 0.70 -1.33
N ALA A 79 1.49 0.53 -0.02
CA ALA A 79 2.15 -0.51 0.75
C ALA A 79 1.86 -1.91 0.18
N PRO A 80 2.88 -2.78 0.03
CA PRO A 80 2.69 -4.12 -0.54
C PRO A 80 1.85 -5.04 0.35
N ILE A 81 2.02 -4.90 1.67
CA ILE A 81 1.22 -5.56 2.70
C ILE A 81 0.45 -4.47 3.44
N LYS A 82 -0.86 -4.63 3.57
CA LYS A 82 -1.74 -3.62 4.19
C LYS A 82 -1.87 -3.83 5.68
N LEU A 83 -1.89 -5.10 6.09
CA LEU A 83 -2.15 -5.52 7.46
C LEU A 83 -1.27 -6.70 7.83
N ALA A 84 -0.66 -6.68 9.01
CA ALA A 84 -0.09 -7.87 9.64
C ALA A 84 -0.94 -8.28 10.85
N VAL A 85 -1.31 -9.55 10.97
CA VAL A 85 -2.05 -10.10 12.12
C VAL A 85 -1.10 -10.95 12.97
N LEU A 86 -0.96 -10.57 14.23
CA LEU A 86 0.11 -10.99 15.13
C LEU A 86 -0.49 -11.56 16.43
N PRO A 87 -0.55 -12.89 16.62
CA PRO A 87 -0.97 -13.43 17.91
C PRO A 87 0.09 -13.14 18.98
N LEU A 88 -0.32 -12.69 20.16
CA LEU A 88 0.60 -12.31 21.23
C LEU A 88 1.53 -13.46 21.60
N ILE A 89 0.96 -14.67 21.69
CA ILE A 89 1.66 -15.93 21.96
C ILE A 89 1.23 -17.02 20.97
N LYS A 90 2.05 -18.07 20.84
CA LYS A 90 1.83 -19.21 19.93
C LYS A 90 0.94 -20.32 20.48
N LYS A 91 0.02 -19.98 21.40
CA LYS A 91 -0.81 -20.95 22.13
C LYS A 91 -2.16 -20.31 22.48
N ASP A 92 -2.98 -21.07 23.18
CA ASP A 92 -4.21 -20.61 23.83
C ASP A 92 -5.27 -20.05 22.87
N GLY A 93 -5.36 -20.57 21.65
CA GLY A 93 -6.40 -20.18 20.68
C GLY A 93 -6.12 -18.87 19.94
N LEU A 94 -5.08 -18.10 20.31
CA LEU A 94 -4.76 -16.84 19.65
C LEU A 94 -4.32 -17.02 18.19
N PRO A 95 -3.48 -18.03 17.84
CA PRO A 95 -3.15 -18.33 16.46
C PRO A 95 -4.37 -18.63 15.59
N GLU A 96 -5.34 -19.36 16.13
CA GLU A 96 -6.58 -19.72 15.47
C GLU A 96 -7.44 -18.48 15.20
N LYS A 97 -7.61 -17.62 16.21
CA LYS A 97 -8.36 -16.36 16.06
C LYS A 97 -7.67 -15.40 15.08
N ALA A 98 -6.34 -15.33 15.10
CA ALA A 98 -5.57 -14.55 14.13
C ALA A 98 -5.79 -15.03 12.69
N ARG A 99 -5.85 -16.35 12.46
CA ARG A 99 -6.15 -16.91 11.13
C ARG A 99 -7.57 -16.64 10.69
N GLU A 100 -8.54 -16.72 11.61
CA GLU A 100 -9.94 -16.35 11.33
C GLU A 100 -10.06 -14.92 10.80
N ILE A 101 -9.41 -13.95 11.46
CA ILE A 101 -9.39 -12.55 11.03
C ILE A 101 -8.73 -12.38 9.65
N ILE A 102 -7.63 -13.10 9.39
CA ILE A 102 -7.01 -13.09 8.05
C ILE A 102 -7.96 -13.67 7.01
N ASP A 103 -8.64 -14.77 7.31
CA ASP A 103 -9.55 -15.41 6.36
C ASP A 103 -10.74 -14.52 5.98
N GLU A 104 -11.18 -13.67 6.90
CA GLU A 104 -12.20 -12.64 6.65
C GLU A 104 -11.67 -11.48 5.78
N LEU A 105 -10.42 -11.05 5.98
CA LEU A 105 -9.89 -9.83 5.38
C LEU A 105 -9.03 -10.03 4.11
N LYS A 106 -8.54 -11.26 3.86
CA LYS A 106 -7.54 -11.56 2.81
C LYS A 106 -8.00 -11.31 1.37
N PHE A 107 -9.30 -11.26 1.11
CA PHE A 107 -9.82 -11.02 -0.24
C PHE A 107 -9.83 -9.53 -0.59
N ASP A 108 -9.83 -8.66 0.42
CA ASP A 108 -9.89 -7.22 0.27
C ASP A 108 -8.53 -6.56 0.53
N PHE A 109 -7.69 -7.20 1.36
CA PHE A 109 -6.40 -6.67 1.77
C PHE A 109 -5.29 -7.71 1.64
N THR A 110 -4.09 -7.27 1.23
CA THR A 110 -2.88 -8.08 1.37
C THR A 110 -2.52 -8.19 2.85
N CYS A 111 -2.83 -9.34 3.46
CA CYS A 111 -2.56 -9.62 4.86
C CYS A 111 -1.30 -10.49 5.04
N GLN A 112 -0.61 -10.32 6.17
CA GLN A 112 0.50 -11.19 6.59
C GLN A 112 0.25 -11.75 8.00
N TYR A 113 0.43 -13.06 8.17
CA TYR A 113 0.46 -13.70 9.48
C TYR A 113 1.90 -13.79 10.00
N ASP A 114 2.13 -13.42 11.26
CA ASP A 114 3.44 -13.63 11.89
C ASP A 114 3.35 -13.86 13.40
N GLU A 115 3.86 -15.01 13.83
CA GLU A 115 3.87 -15.45 15.22
C GLU A 115 5.30 -15.61 15.78
N LYS A 116 6.35 -15.45 14.95
CA LYS A 116 7.74 -15.74 15.33
C LYS A 116 8.36 -14.54 16.04
N ASP A 117 9.08 -14.80 17.13
CA ASP A 117 9.73 -13.81 17.99
C ASP A 117 8.77 -12.96 18.85
N SER A 118 9.33 -12.10 19.70
CA SER A 118 8.54 -11.18 20.53
C SER A 118 7.74 -10.20 19.68
N ILE A 119 6.62 -9.71 20.22
CA ILE A 119 5.72 -8.79 19.50
C ILE A 119 6.44 -7.52 19.03
N GLY A 120 7.35 -6.98 19.85
CA GLY A 120 8.16 -5.82 19.48
C GLY A 120 9.07 -6.08 18.27
N ARG A 121 9.70 -7.27 18.18
CA ARG A 121 10.51 -7.65 17.00
C ARG A 121 9.65 -7.82 15.75
N ARG A 122 8.42 -8.32 15.91
CA ARG A 122 7.45 -8.42 14.81
C ARG A 122 7.03 -7.04 14.31
N TYR A 123 6.71 -6.10 15.20
CA TYR A 123 6.45 -4.71 14.82
C TYR A 123 7.63 -4.08 14.06
N ARG A 124 8.87 -4.26 14.53
CA ARG A 124 10.08 -3.74 13.83
C ARG A 124 10.22 -4.31 12.41
N ARG A 125 9.92 -5.60 12.21
CA ARG A 125 9.93 -6.24 10.89
C ARG A 125 8.89 -5.64 9.95
N GLN A 126 7.69 -5.38 10.48
CA GLN A 126 6.58 -4.79 9.73
C GLN A 126 6.83 -3.31 9.40
N ASP A 127 7.39 -2.54 10.35
CA ASP A 127 7.83 -1.15 10.13
C ASP A 127 8.85 -1.08 8.97
N ALA A 128 9.86 -1.97 8.97
CA ALA A 128 10.92 -1.98 7.96
C ALA A 128 10.44 -2.33 6.54
N ILE A 129 9.39 -3.13 6.40
CA ILE A 129 8.79 -3.49 5.10
C ILE A 129 7.59 -2.60 4.72
N GLY A 130 7.26 -1.63 5.58
CA GLY A 130 6.27 -0.58 5.32
C GLY A 130 4.82 -0.99 5.49
N THR A 131 4.54 -2.08 6.21
CA THR A 131 3.17 -2.49 6.53
C THR A 131 2.49 -1.43 7.40
N PRO A 132 1.40 -0.79 6.95
CA PRO A 132 0.80 0.34 7.65
C PRO A 132 0.17 -0.02 9.00
N TYR A 133 -0.46 -1.20 9.10
CA TYR A 133 -1.20 -1.61 10.28
C TYR A 133 -0.76 -2.99 10.78
N CYS A 134 -0.53 -3.10 12.09
CA CYS A 134 -0.37 -4.38 12.76
C CYS A 134 -1.55 -4.60 13.72
N VAL A 135 -2.26 -5.71 13.59
CA VAL A 135 -3.33 -6.12 14.49
C VAL A 135 -2.81 -7.22 15.40
N THR A 136 -2.87 -6.98 16.70
CA THR A 136 -2.39 -7.90 17.73
C THR A 136 -3.56 -8.58 18.41
N ILE A 137 -3.49 -9.91 18.47
CA ILE A 137 -4.50 -10.77 19.10
C ILE A 137 -3.99 -11.18 20.49
N ASP A 138 -4.69 -10.75 21.53
CA ASP A 138 -4.38 -11.02 22.93
C ASP A 138 -5.47 -11.88 23.59
N HIS A 139 -5.27 -12.26 24.86
CA HIS A 139 -6.25 -13.09 25.58
C HIS A 139 -7.61 -12.41 25.70
N GLN A 140 -7.64 -11.09 25.87
CA GLN A 140 -8.88 -10.32 25.95
C GLN A 140 -9.66 -10.38 24.62
N THR A 141 -8.98 -10.52 23.47
CA THR A 141 -9.63 -10.72 22.17
C THR A 141 -10.59 -11.92 22.16
N LEU A 142 -10.25 -13.00 22.88
CA LEU A 142 -11.10 -14.19 22.95
C LEU A 142 -12.35 -13.98 23.81
N GLU A 143 -12.32 -12.98 24.70
CA GLU A 143 -13.42 -12.67 25.62
C GLU A 143 -14.39 -11.64 25.03
N ASP A 144 -13.86 -10.60 24.38
CA ASP A 144 -14.64 -9.42 23.97
C ASP A 144 -14.62 -9.11 22.46
N ASN A 145 -13.94 -9.93 21.65
CA ASN A 145 -13.76 -9.72 20.21
C ASN A 145 -13.17 -8.34 19.84
N THR A 146 -12.34 -7.78 20.72
CA THR A 146 -11.54 -6.59 20.41
C THR A 146 -10.09 -6.93 20.17
N VAL A 147 -9.46 -6.18 19.27
CA VAL A 147 -8.04 -6.34 18.94
C VAL A 147 -7.32 -5.01 19.10
N THR A 148 -6.01 -5.08 19.28
CA THR A 148 -5.17 -3.88 19.30
C THR A 148 -4.61 -3.63 17.91
N ILE A 149 -4.98 -2.51 17.29
CA ILE A 149 -4.38 -2.05 16.04
C ILE A 149 -3.26 -1.05 16.35
N ARG A 150 -2.10 -1.24 15.72
CA ARG A 150 -0.95 -0.33 15.80
C ARG A 150 -0.74 0.34 14.44
N ASP A 151 -0.63 1.66 14.45
CA ASP A 151 -0.23 2.46 13.29
C ASP A 151 1.31 2.49 13.16
N ARG A 152 1.81 2.28 11.94
CA ARG A 152 3.25 2.27 11.63
C ARG A 152 3.91 3.63 11.91
N ASP A 153 3.27 4.71 11.49
CA ASP A 153 3.86 6.04 11.47
C ASP A 153 3.85 6.64 12.87
N SER A 154 2.68 6.69 13.51
CA SER A 154 2.54 7.27 14.85
C SER A 154 3.00 6.34 15.98
N MET A 155 3.11 5.02 15.71
CA MET A 155 3.32 3.98 16.72
C MET A 155 2.20 3.83 17.75
N GLU A 156 1.10 4.57 17.61
CA GLU A 156 -0.03 4.54 18.53
C GLU A 156 -0.75 3.20 18.44
N GLN A 157 -1.30 2.77 19.57
CA GLN A 157 -2.06 1.55 19.72
C GLN A 157 -3.48 1.90 20.14
N GLU A 158 -4.45 1.39 19.41
CA GLU A 158 -5.87 1.60 19.65
C GLU A 158 -6.57 0.24 19.77
N ARG A 159 -7.51 0.12 20.71
CA ARG A 159 -8.31 -1.10 20.87
C ARG A 159 -9.62 -0.94 20.13
N VAL A 160 -9.85 -1.80 19.14
CA VAL A 160 -10.99 -1.70 18.20
C VAL A 160 -11.74 -3.03 18.13
N GLN A 161 -13.02 -2.97 17.80
CA GLN A 161 -13.84 -4.16 17.58
C GLN A 161 -13.42 -4.83 16.25
N ILE A 162 -13.36 -6.17 16.21
CA ILE A 162 -12.97 -6.91 14.99
C ILE A 162 -13.87 -6.50 13.79
N LYS A 163 -15.17 -6.33 14.02
CA LYS A 163 -16.15 -5.91 13.00
C LYS A 163 -15.86 -4.54 12.35
N GLU A 164 -15.11 -3.67 13.03
CA GLU A 164 -14.77 -2.32 12.56
C GLU A 164 -13.47 -2.31 11.74
N LEU A 165 -12.69 -3.40 11.78
CA LEU A 165 -11.40 -3.48 11.09
C LEU A 165 -11.52 -3.26 9.59
N PHE A 166 -12.53 -3.87 8.95
CA PHE A 166 -12.72 -3.75 7.51
C PHE A 166 -12.88 -2.28 7.09
N GLU A 167 -13.83 -1.57 7.70
CA GLU A 167 -14.16 -0.19 7.33
C GLU A 167 -13.00 0.75 7.62
N MET A 168 -12.34 0.59 8.77
CA MET A 168 -11.16 1.37 9.14
C MET A 168 -10.00 1.15 8.16
N LEU A 169 -9.72 -0.10 7.78
CA LEU A 169 -8.63 -0.42 6.86
C LEU A 169 -8.95 0.07 5.45
N ASP A 170 -10.17 -0.14 4.93
CA ASP A 170 -10.56 0.36 3.61
C ASP A 170 -10.42 1.89 3.54
N GLU A 171 -10.85 2.63 4.58
CA GLU A 171 -10.66 4.08 4.64
C GLU A 171 -9.19 4.52 4.54
N LYS A 172 -8.29 3.81 5.23
CA LYS A 172 -6.89 4.22 5.34
C LYS A 172 -5.99 3.70 4.22
N VAL A 173 -6.28 2.52 3.65
CA VAL A 173 -5.40 1.86 2.67
C VAL A 173 -5.93 1.84 1.23
N SER A 174 -7.14 2.34 0.97
CA SER A 174 -7.74 2.27 -0.36
C SER A 174 -7.14 3.28 -1.34
N MET A 175 -6.65 2.78 -2.48
CA MET A 175 -6.19 3.62 -3.60
C MET A 175 -7.31 4.51 -4.13
N LYS A 176 -8.54 3.98 -4.20
CA LYS A 176 -9.70 4.74 -4.67
C LYS A 176 -9.98 5.95 -3.77
N LYS A 177 -9.92 5.76 -2.44
CA LYS A 177 -10.16 6.84 -1.48
C LYS A 177 -9.03 7.86 -1.47
N LEU A 178 -7.78 7.42 -1.64
CA LEU A 178 -6.66 8.33 -1.82
C LEU A 178 -6.85 9.21 -3.07
N LEU A 179 -7.17 8.61 -4.22
CA LEU A 179 -7.35 9.35 -5.47
C LEU A 179 -8.51 10.36 -5.40
N LYS A 180 -9.63 9.99 -4.75
CA LYS A 180 -10.76 10.91 -4.49
C LYS A 180 -10.42 12.09 -3.58
N LYS A 181 -9.35 12.02 -2.78
CA LYS A 181 -8.89 13.14 -1.94
C LYS A 181 -7.97 14.08 -2.72
N ILE A 182 -7.36 13.59 -3.81
CA ILE A 182 -6.41 14.33 -4.65
C ILE A 182 -7.12 15.02 -5.82
N PHE A 183 -8.12 14.36 -6.40
CA PHE A 183 -8.91 14.81 -7.56
C PHE A 183 -10.37 15.01 -7.18
#